data_AF-A0A132I3D7-F1
#
_entry.id   AF-A0A132I3D7-F1
#
_cell.length_a   1.000
_cell.length_b   1.000
_cell.length_c   1.000
_cell.angle_alpha   90.00
_cell.angle_beta   90.00
_cell.angle_gamma   90.00
#
_symmetry.space_group_name_H-M   'P 1'
#
loop_
_entity.id
_entity.type
_entity.pdbx_description
1 polymer ?
#
loop_
_entity_poly.entity_id
_entity_poly.type
_entity_poly.pdbx_seq_one_letter_code
_entity_poly.pdbx_strand_id
1 'polypeptide(L)'
;MVDVRQRINSSFMRTVPIKIILLSVLSACVCTACLSTRVVSVRTSGPSVPSGGMLYALPKTEICVDVTVLHRDTSQAPYAAFADKMLAGVVHADPYRIADVAVSTRLVADEAHYYYVLPRRTALQVDHRHLLRAVGMDGLVADNGMAEAPVLSSLADTIPAAQPAYNLYDRVDTFYRRGDSPGHPSLLLAKKDARSLRRQALDAAGQISALQEMRSQIVNGDRDDNSAPDVLRYRLQLIDGQIDALIALFVGRDVSETVRYVVTPSDDRSDDAGTPRILFHFSSQRGLADSSAGDAVPVFYSFVRDNSLRSAARFVRFHTGDASRIDRRNSIKYRIAEPVEFCIESALFRLRRTLPVVQFGPVLELPRGRVKARFDAVTGELIYLSR
;
A
#
# COMPACT_ATOMS: atom_id res chain seq x y z
N MET A 1 66.28 81.31 -27.49
CA MET A 1 66.38 79.85 -27.28
C MET A 1 65.75 79.56 -25.92
N VAL A 2 64.60 78.92 -25.76
CA VAL A 2 63.71 78.14 -26.62
C VAL A 2 62.30 78.29 -26.04
N ASP A 3 61.34 78.65 -26.89
CA ASP A 3 59.90 78.56 -26.65
C ASP A 3 59.49 77.08 -26.54
N VAL A 4 58.85 76.66 -25.45
CA VAL A 4 58.10 75.40 -25.40
C VAL A 4 56.74 75.66 -24.73
N ARG A 5 55.79 76.15 -25.53
CA ARG A 5 54.36 76.06 -25.21
C ARG A 5 53.91 74.61 -25.39
N GLN A 6 53.68 73.91 -24.28
CA GLN A 6 52.95 72.64 -24.29
C GLN A 6 51.51 72.87 -24.79
N ARG A 7 51.23 72.41 -26.00
CA ARG A 7 49.86 72.26 -26.53
C ARG A 7 49.21 71.04 -25.87
N ILE A 8 48.17 71.27 -25.08
CA ILE A 8 47.20 70.26 -24.68
C ILE A 8 46.37 69.93 -25.94
N ASN A 9 46.62 68.78 -26.56
CA ASN A 9 45.77 68.24 -27.61
C ASN A 9 44.57 67.52 -26.96
N SER A 10 43.48 68.27 -26.75
CA SER A 10 42.15 67.70 -26.47
C SER A 10 41.39 67.50 -27.79
N SER A 11 41.62 66.38 -28.48
CA SER A 11 40.79 65.98 -29.62
C SER A 11 40.95 64.50 -29.96
N PHE A 12 40.48 63.62 -29.08
CA PHE A 12 40.27 62.20 -29.42
C PHE A 12 38.96 61.66 -28.83
N MET A 13 37.85 62.29 -29.20
CA MET A 13 36.55 61.61 -29.18
C MET A 13 35.98 61.68 -30.60
N ARG A 14 36.51 60.80 -31.46
CA ARG A 14 35.87 60.43 -32.71
C ARG A 14 34.58 59.70 -32.37
N THR A 15 33.47 60.40 -32.59
CA THR A 15 32.14 59.91 -32.94
C THR A 15 32.08 58.40 -33.23
N VAL A 16 31.86 57.61 -32.19
CA VAL A 16 31.35 56.25 -32.38
C VAL A 16 29.95 56.43 -32.97
N PRO A 17 29.65 55.91 -34.17
CA PRO A 17 28.36 56.15 -34.79
C PRO A 17 27.30 55.54 -33.88
N ILE A 18 26.34 56.37 -33.45
CA ILE A 18 25.22 56.00 -32.57
C ILE A 18 24.50 54.72 -33.03
N LYS A 19 24.54 54.41 -34.33
CA LYS A 19 24.07 53.15 -34.92
C LYS A 19 24.76 51.90 -34.38
N ILE A 20 26.07 51.91 -34.07
CA ILE A 20 26.79 50.75 -33.53
C ILE A 20 26.41 50.51 -32.06
N ILE A 21 26.22 51.58 -31.28
CA ILE A 21 25.74 51.48 -29.89
C ILE A 21 24.27 51.01 -29.87
N LEU A 22 23.44 51.51 -30.80
CA LEU A 22 22.06 51.06 -30.94
C LEU A 22 21.98 49.58 -31.39
N LEU A 23 22.87 49.13 -32.28
CA LEU A 23 22.96 47.75 -32.73
C LEU A 23 23.48 46.79 -31.63
N SER A 24 24.42 47.24 -30.79
CA SER A 24 24.90 46.44 -29.64
C SER A 24 23.84 46.35 -28.54
N VAL A 25 23.05 47.41 -28.32
CA VAL A 25 21.92 47.39 -27.38
C VAL A 25 20.78 46.53 -27.92
N LEU A 26 20.51 46.58 -29.23
CA LEU A 26 19.50 45.72 -29.87
C LEU A 26 19.94 44.25 -29.87
N SER A 27 21.22 43.95 -30.08
CA SER A 27 21.78 42.59 -30.00
C SER A 27 21.80 42.04 -28.55
N ALA A 28 22.10 42.89 -27.56
CA ALA A 28 21.99 42.52 -26.15
C ALA A 28 20.52 42.33 -25.69
N CYS A 29 19.59 43.11 -26.26
CA CYS A 29 18.15 42.99 -26.01
C CYS A 29 17.55 41.72 -26.66
N VAL A 30 18.07 41.28 -27.82
CA VAL A 30 17.65 40.04 -28.48
C VAL A 30 18.16 38.79 -27.73
N CYS A 31 19.31 38.86 -27.04
CA CYS A 31 19.82 37.74 -26.23
C CYS A 31 19.16 37.58 -24.85
N THR A 32 18.31 38.51 -24.43
CA THR A 32 17.59 38.44 -23.13
C THR A 32 16.16 37.90 -23.25
N ALA A 33 15.70 37.59 -24.47
CA ALA A 33 14.40 36.99 -24.69
C ALA A 33 14.43 35.45 -24.57
N CYS A 34 13.59 34.91 -23.68
CA CYS A 34 13.10 33.53 -23.60
C CYS A 34 13.96 32.47 -22.89
N LEU A 35 14.28 32.72 -21.61
CA LEU A 35 14.79 31.72 -20.64
C LEU A 35 13.70 30.87 -19.95
N SER A 36 12.43 30.91 -20.41
CA SER A 36 11.34 30.25 -19.70
C SER A 36 10.96 28.88 -20.28
N THR A 37 10.93 27.86 -19.43
CA THR A 37 10.17 26.62 -19.66
C THR A 37 8.70 26.95 -19.88
N ARG A 38 8.07 26.37 -20.91
CA ARG A 38 6.63 26.55 -21.14
C ARG A 38 5.88 25.38 -20.53
N VAL A 39 4.87 25.65 -19.70
CA VAL A 39 4.06 24.62 -19.03
C VAL A 39 2.60 24.81 -19.44
N VAL A 40 2.02 23.84 -20.15
CA VAL A 40 0.63 23.92 -20.64
C VAL A 40 -0.20 22.85 -19.95
N SER A 41 -1.34 23.23 -19.36
CA SER A 41 -2.32 22.27 -18.85
C SER A 41 -3.05 21.58 -19.98
N VAL A 42 -3.11 20.25 -19.96
CA VAL A 42 -3.65 19.43 -21.06
C VAL A 42 -5.19 19.56 -21.20
N ARG A 43 -5.90 20.03 -20.17
CA ARG A 43 -7.36 20.20 -20.17
C ARG A 43 -7.90 21.31 -21.10
N THR A 44 -7.04 22.19 -21.60
CA THR A 44 -7.45 23.31 -22.46
C THR A 44 -7.03 22.98 -23.90
N SER A 45 -7.99 22.65 -24.75
CA SER A 45 -7.76 22.35 -26.16
C SER A 45 -7.10 23.53 -26.90
N GLY A 46 -6.02 23.23 -27.62
CA GLY A 46 -5.36 24.05 -28.65
C GLY A 46 -4.30 25.05 -28.13
N PRO A 47 -3.00 24.73 -28.27
CA PRO A 47 -2.35 24.88 -29.58
C PRO A 47 -1.45 23.69 -29.96
N SER A 48 -1.03 23.66 -31.24
CA SER A 48 0.02 22.79 -31.78
C SER A 48 1.11 22.53 -30.73
N VAL A 49 1.14 21.31 -30.19
CA VAL A 49 2.11 20.89 -29.21
C VAL A 49 3.47 20.80 -29.93
N PRO A 50 4.45 21.65 -29.62
CA PRO A 50 5.75 21.56 -30.27
C PRO A 50 6.43 20.25 -29.88
N SER A 51 7.05 19.58 -30.85
CA SER A 51 7.76 18.30 -30.67
C SER A 51 8.92 18.45 -29.69
N GLY A 52 9.07 17.49 -28.76
CA GLY A 52 10.21 17.40 -27.83
C GLY A 52 9.95 17.87 -26.39
N GLY A 53 8.69 17.97 -25.95
CA GLY A 53 8.35 18.19 -24.54
C GLY A 53 8.01 16.90 -23.79
N MET A 54 7.93 17.01 -22.47
CA MET A 54 7.63 15.93 -21.53
C MET A 54 6.27 16.17 -20.87
N LEU A 55 5.56 15.08 -20.54
CA LEU A 55 4.27 15.12 -19.86
C LEU A 55 4.45 14.63 -18.42
N TYR A 56 3.92 15.39 -17.47
CA TYR A 56 3.88 15.00 -16.07
C TYR A 56 2.52 15.31 -15.45
N ALA A 57 2.15 14.55 -14.43
CA ALA A 57 0.95 14.74 -13.63
C ALA A 57 1.30 15.21 -12.22
N LEU A 58 0.37 15.90 -11.57
CA LEU A 58 0.46 16.07 -10.12
C LEU A 58 0.19 14.74 -9.42
N PRO A 59 0.85 14.45 -8.30
CA PRO A 59 0.56 13.24 -7.54
C PRO A 59 -0.82 13.31 -6.87
N LYS A 60 -1.42 12.14 -6.73
CA LYS A 60 -2.63 11.84 -5.98
C LYS A 60 -2.31 10.70 -5.02
N THR A 61 -2.60 10.87 -3.74
CA THR A 61 -2.44 9.82 -2.71
C THR A 61 -3.66 8.93 -2.72
N GLU A 62 -3.47 7.63 -2.87
CA GLU A 62 -4.44 6.58 -2.59
C GLU A 62 -4.09 5.93 -1.25
N ILE A 63 -5.08 5.73 -0.40
CA ILE A 63 -4.93 5.07 0.89
C ILE A 63 -5.43 3.64 0.72
N CYS A 64 -4.53 2.68 0.91
CA CYS A 64 -4.83 1.26 0.84
C CYS A 64 -5.04 0.75 2.27
N VAL A 65 -6.24 0.25 2.56
CA VAL A 65 -6.61 -0.39 3.82
C VAL A 65 -6.69 -1.90 3.57
N ASP A 66 -5.72 -2.63 4.09
CA ASP A 66 -5.64 -4.08 4.01
C ASP A 66 -6.28 -4.65 5.29
N VAL A 67 -7.48 -5.21 5.15
CA VAL A 67 -8.24 -5.82 6.25
C VAL A 67 -8.03 -7.31 6.22
N THR A 68 -7.42 -7.86 7.26
CA THR A 68 -7.24 -9.30 7.42
C THR A 68 -8.33 -9.85 8.32
N VAL A 69 -9.18 -10.71 7.78
CA VAL A 69 -10.25 -11.40 8.49
C VAL A 69 -9.83 -12.86 8.67
N LEU A 70 -9.94 -13.34 9.90
CA LEU A 70 -9.86 -14.76 10.19
C LEU A 70 -11.26 -15.32 10.12
N HIS A 71 -11.44 -16.34 9.29
CA HIS A 71 -12.63 -17.17 9.33
C HIS A 71 -12.27 -18.58 9.74
N ARG A 72 -13.18 -19.24 10.44
CA ARG A 72 -12.98 -20.61 10.88
C ARG A 72 -13.63 -21.57 9.88
N ASP A 73 -12.81 -22.32 9.18
CA ASP A 73 -13.25 -23.34 8.24
C ASP A 73 -13.71 -24.60 8.99
N THR A 74 -15.01 -24.66 9.27
CA THR A 74 -15.66 -25.82 9.89
C THR A 74 -15.89 -26.97 8.92
N SER A 75 -15.81 -26.72 7.60
CA SER A 75 -15.93 -27.76 6.56
C SER A 75 -14.85 -28.84 6.66
N GLN A 76 -13.68 -28.48 7.20
CA GLN A 76 -12.53 -29.38 7.38
C GLN A 76 -12.51 -30.06 8.76
N ALA A 77 -13.55 -29.88 9.59
CA ALA A 77 -13.62 -30.42 10.95
C ALA A 77 -14.49 -31.69 11.02
N PRO A 78 -13.96 -32.89 10.72
CA PRO A 78 -14.74 -34.13 10.70
C PRO A 78 -15.35 -34.49 12.07
N TYR A 79 -14.78 -33.97 13.17
CA TYR A 79 -15.21 -34.28 14.53
C TYR A 79 -15.97 -33.14 15.22
N ALA A 80 -16.41 -32.11 14.48
CA ALA A 80 -17.11 -30.95 15.02
C ALA A 80 -18.33 -31.31 15.88
N ALA A 81 -19.14 -32.28 15.46
CA ALA A 81 -20.31 -32.73 16.21
C ALA A 81 -19.98 -33.37 17.58
N PHE A 82 -18.73 -33.76 17.82
CA PHE A 82 -18.28 -34.38 19.06
C PHE A 82 -17.47 -33.42 19.95
N ALA A 83 -17.09 -32.24 19.46
CA ALA A 83 -16.23 -31.30 20.16
C ALA A 83 -16.75 -30.96 21.55
N ASP A 84 -18.02 -30.52 21.67
CA ASP A 84 -18.64 -30.11 22.94
C ASP A 84 -18.68 -31.21 24.01
N LYS A 85 -18.71 -32.48 23.59
CA LYS A 85 -18.82 -33.63 24.50
C LYS A 85 -17.47 -34.20 24.91
N MET A 86 -16.47 -34.08 24.03
CA MET A 86 -15.18 -34.75 24.20
C MET A 86 -14.07 -33.79 24.60
N LEU A 87 -14.19 -32.50 24.28
CA LEU A 87 -13.25 -31.47 24.66
C LEU A 87 -13.93 -30.52 25.64
N ALA A 88 -13.36 -30.40 26.84
CA ALA A 88 -13.83 -29.42 27.81
C ALA A 88 -13.38 -28.01 27.39
N GLY A 89 -14.30 -27.05 27.36
CA GLY A 89 -13.97 -25.63 27.15
C GLY A 89 -13.90 -25.16 25.70
N VAL A 90 -14.47 -25.89 24.74
CA VAL A 90 -14.63 -25.39 23.36
C VAL A 90 -15.63 -24.24 23.37
N VAL A 91 -15.13 -23.01 23.34
CA VAL A 91 -15.96 -21.83 23.10
C VAL A 91 -16.21 -21.75 21.60
N HIS A 92 -17.49 -21.84 21.22
CA HIS A 92 -17.94 -21.52 19.87
C HIS A 92 -17.71 -20.03 19.64
N ALA A 93 -16.50 -19.69 19.21
CA ALA A 93 -16.16 -18.35 18.78
C ALA A 93 -16.90 -18.04 17.48
N ASP A 94 -17.23 -16.75 17.29
CA ASP A 94 -17.80 -16.27 16.05
C ASP A 94 -16.97 -16.76 14.85
N PRO A 95 -17.62 -17.24 13.78
CA PRO A 95 -16.91 -17.84 12.66
C PRO A 95 -16.03 -16.84 11.93
N TYR A 96 -16.30 -15.54 12.00
CA TYR A 96 -15.48 -14.47 11.44
C TYR A 96 -15.02 -13.49 12.51
N ARG A 97 -13.74 -13.13 12.49
CA ARG A 97 -13.15 -12.08 13.33
C ARG A 97 -12.13 -11.26 12.54
N ILE A 98 -12.05 -9.97 12.82
CA ILE A 98 -11.01 -9.10 12.25
C ILE A 98 -9.71 -9.38 13.02
N ALA A 99 -8.67 -9.82 12.31
CA ALA A 99 -7.35 -10.06 12.89
C ALA A 99 -6.49 -8.80 12.90
N ASP A 100 -6.41 -8.12 11.75
CA ASP A 100 -5.56 -6.96 11.58
C ASP A 100 -6.14 -6.00 10.54
N VAL A 101 -5.82 -4.72 10.71
CA VAL A 101 -6.17 -3.65 9.77
C VAL A 101 -4.91 -2.82 9.52
N ALA A 102 -4.25 -3.12 8.41
CA ALA A 102 -3.05 -2.41 7.98
C ALA A 102 -3.41 -1.27 7.04
N VAL A 103 -2.81 -0.10 7.25
CA VAL A 103 -3.04 1.08 6.42
C VAL A 103 -1.72 1.51 5.77
N SER A 104 -1.73 1.65 4.45
CA SER A 104 -0.61 2.10 3.64
C SER A 104 -1.05 3.17 2.63
N THR A 105 -0.09 3.91 2.08
CA THR A 105 -0.33 4.96 1.09
C THR A 105 0.44 4.67 -0.19
N ARG A 106 -0.17 5.02 -1.33
CA ARG A 106 0.44 4.91 -2.66
C ARG A 106 0.21 6.18 -3.45
N LEU A 107 1.19 6.59 -4.24
CA LEU A 107 1.03 7.70 -5.19
C LEU A 107 0.65 7.19 -6.58
N VAL A 108 -0.37 7.85 -7.13
CA VAL A 108 -0.89 7.66 -8.49
C VAL A 108 -0.93 9.02 -9.19
N ALA A 109 -0.85 9.02 -10.52
CA ALA A 109 -0.99 10.23 -11.32
C ALA A 109 -2.40 10.79 -11.25
N ASP A 110 -2.54 12.09 -11.00
CA ASP A 110 -3.83 12.77 -11.05
C ASP A 110 -4.24 13.04 -12.51
N GLU A 111 -5.21 12.28 -13.00
CA GLU A 111 -5.73 12.41 -14.36
C GLU A 111 -6.32 13.80 -14.67
N ALA A 112 -6.76 14.52 -13.64
CA ALA A 112 -7.28 15.87 -13.79
C ALA A 112 -6.18 16.92 -14.01
N HIS A 113 -4.93 16.60 -13.65
CA HIS A 113 -3.86 17.59 -13.53
C HIS A 113 -2.60 17.18 -14.30
N TYR A 114 -2.77 16.90 -15.59
CA TYR A 114 -1.67 16.74 -16.53
C TYR A 114 -1.13 18.07 -17.05
N TYR A 115 0.19 18.17 -17.08
CA TYR A 115 0.95 19.32 -17.55
C TYR A 115 2.00 18.88 -18.57
N TYR A 116 2.07 19.60 -19.68
CA TYR A 116 3.09 19.45 -20.71
C TYR A 116 4.18 20.49 -20.51
N VAL A 117 5.43 20.06 -20.42
CA VAL A 117 6.60 20.93 -20.22
C VAL A 117 7.55 20.80 -21.40
N LEU A 118 8.02 21.94 -21.91
CA LEU A 118 9.13 21.99 -22.85
C LEU A 118 10.42 22.38 -22.11
N PRO A 119 11.25 21.41 -21.71
CA PRO A 119 12.54 21.71 -21.10
C PRO A 119 13.46 22.33 -22.17
N ARG A 120 13.91 23.57 -21.96
CA ARG A 120 14.93 24.19 -22.81
C ARG A 120 16.35 24.02 -22.27
N ARG A 121 16.52 24.15 -20.95
CA ARG A 121 17.83 24.07 -20.26
C ARG A 121 17.76 23.43 -18.86
N THR A 122 16.57 23.06 -18.41
CA THR A 122 16.34 22.41 -17.12
C THR A 122 16.08 20.93 -17.37
N ALA A 123 16.95 20.05 -16.86
CA ALA A 123 16.68 18.61 -16.87
C ALA A 123 15.40 18.34 -16.06
N LEU A 124 14.47 17.58 -16.62
CA LEU A 124 13.27 17.13 -15.93
C LEU A 124 13.32 15.61 -15.89
N GLN A 125 13.10 15.07 -14.69
CA GLN A 125 13.01 13.63 -14.50
C GLN A 125 11.59 13.31 -14.08
N VAL A 126 10.93 12.52 -14.92
CA VAL A 126 9.57 12.04 -14.73
C VAL A 126 9.64 10.52 -14.66
N ASP A 127 8.94 9.95 -13.69
CA ASP A 127 8.87 8.51 -13.50
C ASP A 127 7.94 7.83 -14.53
N HIS A 128 7.98 6.50 -14.62
CA HIS A 128 7.07 5.69 -15.46
C HIS A 128 5.59 5.94 -15.17
N ARG A 129 5.25 6.42 -13.97
CA ARG A 129 3.90 6.84 -13.56
C ARG A 129 3.56 8.28 -13.92
N HIS A 130 4.35 8.95 -14.75
CA HIS A 130 4.22 10.37 -15.09
C HIS A 130 4.38 11.33 -13.90
N LEU A 131 4.98 10.90 -12.78
CA LEU A 131 5.21 11.73 -11.60
C LEU A 131 6.57 12.44 -11.67
N LEU A 132 6.61 13.71 -11.24
CA LEU A 132 7.83 14.50 -11.22
C LEU A 132 8.78 14.03 -10.10
N ARG A 133 10.02 13.65 -10.43
CA ARG A 133 11.05 13.18 -9.48
C ARG A 133 12.10 14.23 -9.20
N ALA A 134 12.56 14.94 -10.24
CA ALA A 134 13.55 16.00 -10.10
C ALA A 134 13.44 17.06 -11.19
N VAL A 135 13.89 18.28 -10.86
CA VAL A 135 14.02 19.44 -11.76
C VAL A 135 15.43 20.00 -11.64
N GLY A 136 16.11 20.24 -12.75
CA GLY A 136 17.43 20.89 -12.80
C GLY A 136 18.59 20.06 -12.23
N MET A 137 18.36 18.77 -11.97
CA MET A 137 19.36 17.84 -11.44
C MET A 137 19.72 16.82 -12.52
N ASP A 138 21.01 16.72 -12.82
CA ASP A 138 21.56 15.67 -13.66
C ASP A 138 21.91 14.47 -12.77
N GLY A 139 21.30 13.33 -13.06
CA GLY A 139 21.52 12.08 -12.33
C GLY A 139 20.24 11.30 -12.22
N LEU A 140 20.17 10.18 -12.95
CA LEU A 140 19.18 9.12 -12.72
C LEU A 140 19.19 8.82 -11.21
N VAL A 141 18.16 9.23 -10.50
CA VAL A 141 17.91 8.71 -9.16
C VAL A 141 17.56 7.25 -9.40
N ALA A 142 18.57 6.39 -9.21
CA ALA A 142 18.39 4.96 -9.20
C ALA A 142 17.20 4.64 -8.29
N ASP A 143 16.30 3.85 -8.85
CA ASP A 143 15.12 3.33 -8.19
C ASP A 143 15.55 2.40 -7.05
N ASN A 144 15.89 2.97 -5.90
CA ASN A 144 16.01 2.22 -4.65
C ASN A 144 14.58 1.88 -4.21
N GLY A 145 13.97 0.93 -4.91
CA GLY A 145 12.56 0.61 -4.77
C GLY A 145 12.08 -0.56 -5.63
N MET A 146 12.83 -0.95 -6.67
CA MET A 146 12.70 -2.27 -7.28
C MET A 146 13.86 -3.13 -6.81
N ALA A 147 13.68 -3.74 -5.63
CA ALA A 147 14.17 -5.11 -5.49
C ALA A 147 13.65 -5.85 -6.71
N GLU A 148 14.56 -6.30 -7.57
CA GLU A 148 14.26 -7.24 -8.63
C GLU A 148 13.34 -8.28 -8.01
N ALA A 149 12.08 -8.30 -8.44
CA ALA A 149 11.26 -9.47 -8.26
C ALA A 149 12.13 -10.61 -8.81
N PRO A 150 12.39 -11.68 -8.03
CA PRO A 150 13.11 -12.81 -8.59
C PRO A 150 12.29 -13.19 -9.81
N VAL A 151 12.92 -13.11 -10.98
CA VAL A 151 12.37 -13.63 -12.22
C VAL A 151 12.00 -15.06 -11.86
N LEU A 152 10.69 -15.30 -11.74
CA LEU A 152 10.12 -16.62 -11.59
C LEU A 152 10.41 -17.31 -12.93
N SER A 153 11.66 -17.74 -13.08
CA SER A 153 12.07 -18.61 -14.15
C SER A 153 11.21 -19.84 -13.98
N SER A 154 10.39 -20.04 -15.00
CA SER A 154 9.65 -21.25 -15.29
C SER A 154 10.48 -22.49 -14.97
N LEU A 155 10.29 -22.99 -13.75
CA LEU A 155 10.34 -24.39 -13.41
C LEU A 155 8.89 -24.88 -13.24
N ALA A 156 8.03 -24.45 -14.16
CA ALA A 156 6.90 -25.24 -14.58
C ALA A 156 7.47 -26.29 -15.53
N ASP A 157 8.02 -27.35 -14.94
CA ASP A 157 8.01 -28.72 -15.45
C ASP A 157 8.98 -29.55 -14.59
N THR A 158 8.53 -30.72 -14.16
CA THR A 158 9.25 -31.74 -13.36
C THR A 158 9.39 -31.51 -11.85
N ILE A 159 8.29 -31.20 -11.17
CA ILE A 159 8.00 -31.89 -9.90
C ILE A 159 6.93 -32.92 -10.25
N PRO A 160 7.21 -34.24 -10.24
CA PRO A 160 6.14 -35.21 -10.28
C PRO A 160 5.26 -34.88 -9.10
N ALA A 161 3.97 -34.66 -9.34
CA ALA A 161 2.97 -34.57 -8.30
C ALA A 161 3.17 -35.77 -7.38
N ALA A 162 3.86 -35.55 -6.25
CA ALA A 162 3.78 -36.41 -5.10
C ALA A 162 2.39 -36.13 -4.54
N GLN A 163 1.39 -36.64 -5.27
CA GLN A 163 0.18 -37.12 -4.65
C GLN A 163 0.66 -37.86 -3.40
N PRO A 164 0.20 -37.52 -2.19
CA PRO A 164 0.25 -38.52 -1.16
C PRO A 164 -0.52 -39.69 -1.75
N ALA A 165 0.22 -40.72 -2.16
CA ALA A 165 -0.33 -42.03 -2.39
C ALA A 165 -0.81 -42.49 -1.02
N TYR A 166 -1.96 -41.94 -0.61
CA TYR A 166 -2.86 -42.60 0.30
C TYR A 166 -3.32 -43.85 -0.44
N ASN A 167 -2.44 -44.86 -0.44
CA ASN A 167 -2.89 -46.24 -0.48
C ASN A 167 -3.55 -46.54 0.88
N LEU A 168 -4.53 -45.72 1.28
CA LEU A 168 -5.64 -46.19 2.09
C LEU A 168 -6.44 -47.04 1.13
N TYR A 169 -6.07 -48.32 1.05
CA TYR A 169 -7.12 -49.31 0.91
C TYR A 169 -8.00 -49.11 2.15
N ASP A 170 -9.07 -48.35 1.98
CA ASP A 170 -10.19 -48.33 2.90
C ASP A 170 -10.65 -49.79 2.91
N ARG A 171 -10.22 -50.56 3.93
CA ARG A 171 -10.71 -51.92 4.12
C ARG A 171 -12.17 -51.76 4.49
N VAL A 172 -13.01 -51.74 3.46
CA VAL A 172 -14.42 -51.98 3.61
C VAL A 172 -14.53 -53.45 3.98
N ASP A 173 -14.57 -53.74 5.28
CA ASP A 173 -14.88 -55.08 5.77
C ASP A 173 -16.31 -55.41 5.32
N THR A 174 -16.44 -55.99 4.14
CA THR A 174 -17.71 -56.49 3.63
C THR A 174 -18.05 -57.76 4.39
N PHE A 175 -18.79 -57.64 5.48
CA PHE A 175 -19.34 -58.79 6.20
C PHE A 175 -20.54 -59.35 5.45
N TYR A 176 -20.41 -60.55 4.88
CA TYR A 176 -21.55 -61.29 4.34
C TYR A 176 -22.29 -61.98 5.49
N ARG A 177 -23.52 -61.55 5.78
CA ARG A 177 -24.44 -62.36 6.61
C ARG A 177 -25.09 -63.39 5.70
N ARG A 178 -24.79 -64.67 5.92
CA ARG A 178 -25.47 -65.78 5.24
C ARG A 178 -26.96 -65.74 5.66
N GLY A 179 -27.80 -65.20 4.80
CA GLY A 179 -29.25 -65.40 4.88
C GLY A 179 -29.59 -66.75 4.26
N ASP A 180 -30.50 -67.48 4.89
CA ASP A 180 -30.89 -68.86 4.54
C ASP A 180 -31.71 -68.96 3.23
N SER A 181 -31.33 -68.27 2.16
CA SER A 181 -31.93 -68.49 0.83
C SER A 181 -30.91 -68.38 -0.30
N PRO A 182 -30.78 -69.43 -1.13
CA PRO A 182 -29.80 -69.48 -2.22
C PRO A 182 -30.26 -68.58 -3.37
N GLY A 183 -29.47 -67.54 -3.69
CA GLY A 183 -29.62 -66.85 -4.98
C GLY A 183 -29.30 -65.35 -5.02
N HIS A 184 -29.30 -64.63 -3.88
CA HIS A 184 -29.07 -63.19 -3.89
C HIS A 184 -28.15 -62.75 -2.74
N PRO A 185 -26.88 -62.38 -2.99
CA PRO A 185 -26.08 -61.71 -1.98
C PRO A 185 -26.64 -60.30 -1.77
N SER A 186 -27.22 -60.04 -0.60
CA SER A 186 -27.64 -58.69 -0.21
C SER A 186 -26.40 -57.82 0.04
N LEU A 187 -26.21 -56.81 -0.81
CA LEU A 187 -25.18 -55.79 -0.64
C LEU A 187 -25.56 -54.90 0.54
N LEU A 188 -24.87 -55.04 1.67
CA LEU A 188 -24.86 -54.00 2.68
C LEU A 188 -23.96 -52.88 2.16
N LEU A 189 -24.57 -51.80 1.66
CA LEU A 189 -23.90 -50.53 1.44
C LEU A 189 -23.15 -50.18 2.73
N ALA A 190 -21.84 -49.97 2.64
CA ALA A 190 -21.03 -49.47 3.73
C ALA A 190 -21.53 -48.07 4.10
N LYS A 191 -22.53 -48.01 4.97
CA LYS A 191 -22.76 -46.84 5.79
C LYS A 191 -21.45 -46.64 6.53
N LYS A 192 -20.74 -45.57 6.21
CA LYS A 192 -19.61 -45.08 6.99
C LYS A 192 -20.13 -44.94 8.42
N ASP A 193 -19.89 -45.95 9.25
CA ASP A 193 -20.66 -46.12 10.48
C ASP A 193 -20.35 -44.92 11.36
N ALA A 194 -21.36 -44.13 11.73
CA ALA A 194 -21.19 -43.01 12.66
C ALA A 194 -20.55 -43.47 13.99
N ARG A 195 -20.66 -44.76 14.32
CA ARG A 195 -19.99 -45.43 15.44
C ARG A 195 -18.46 -45.51 15.27
N SER A 196 -17.97 -45.67 14.04
CA SER A 196 -16.53 -45.67 13.72
C SER A 196 -15.94 -44.25 13.80
N LEU A 197 -16.63 -43.24 13.27
CA LEU A 197 -16.21 -41.84 13.34
C LEU A 197 -16.14 -41.34 14.80
N ARG A 198 -17.15 -41.69 15.61
CA ARG A 198 -17.17 -41.39 17.04
C ARG A 198 -16.01 -42.04 17.79
N ARG A 199 -15.63 -43.27 17.42
CA ARG A 199 -14.49 -43.97 18.03
C ARG A 199 -13.18 -43.27 17.70
N GLN A 200 -12.98 -42.89 16.44
CA GLN A 200 -11.80 -42.12 16.02
C GLN A 200 -11.72 -40.77 16.73
N ALA A 201 -12.84 -40.06 16.88
CA ALA A 201 -12.91 -38.82 17.65
C ALA A 201 -12.54 -39.05 19.13
N LEU A 202 -13.01 -40.15 19.73
CA LEU A 202 -12.67 -40.50 21.12
C LEU A 202 -11.18 -40.81 21.29
N ASP A 203 -10.59 -41.55 20.35
CA ASP A 203 -9.16 -41.85 20.35
C ASP A 203 -8.33 -40.56 20.20
N ALA A 204 -8.74 -39.66 19.30
CA ALA A 204 -8.10 -38.34 19.12
C ALA A 204 -8.20 -37.45 20.37
N ALA A 205 -9.35 -37.42 21.03
CA ALA A 205 -9.53 -36.68 22.30
C ALA A 205 -8.64 -37.27 23.40
N GLY A 206 -8.51 -38.60 23.48
CA GLY A 206 -7.58 -39.26 24.40
C GLY A 206 -6.12 -38.86 24.14
N GLN A 207 -5.72 -38.74 22.88
CA GLN A 207 -4.38 -38.26 22.51
C GLN A 207 -4.15 -36.81 22.95
N ILE A 208 -5.13 -35.92 22.76
CA ILE A 208 -5.03 -34.52 23.23
C ILE A 208 -4.76 -34.48 24.74
N SER A 209 -5.57 -35.19 25.54
CA SER A 209 -5.41 -35.22 26.99
C SER A 209 -4.04 -35.78 27.40
N ALA A 210 -3.57 -36.83 26.74
CA ALA A 210 -2.24 -37.40 26.99
C ALA A 210 -1.11 -36.42 26.67
N LEU A 211 -1.21 -35.68 25.56
CA LEU A 211 -0.23 -34.65 25.18
C LEU A 211 -0.23 -33.46 26.16
N GLN A 212 -1.40 -33.01 26.61
CA GLN A 212 -1.53 -31.94 27.60
C GLN A 212 -0.93 -32.33 28.95
N GLU A 213 -1.14 -33.58 29.38
CA GLU A 213 -0.54 -34.12 30.59
C GLU A 213 0.99 -34.18 30.47
N MET A 214 1.52 -34.66 29.33
CA MET A 214 2.96 -34.66 29.08
C MET A 214 3.56 -33.24 29.09
N ARG A 215 2.87 -32.27 28.47
CA ARG A 215 3.26 -30.86 28.50
C ARG A 215 3.32 -30.32 29.92
N SER A 216 2.29 -30.61 30.73
CA SER A 216 2.22 -30.21 32.14
C SER A 216 3.40 -30.78 32.95
N GLN A 217 3.66 -32.09 32.82
CA GLN A 217 4.79 -32.75 33.50
C GLN A 217 6.14 -32.15 33.12
N ILE A 218 6.34 -31.80 31.84
CA ILE A 218 7.57 -31.17 31.37
C ILE A 218 7.73 -29.77 31.96
N VAL A 219 6.66 -28.98 32.00
CA VAL A 219 6.68 -27.61 32.55
C VAL A 219 6.88 -27.61 34.07
N ASN A 220 6.27 -28.55 34.77
CA ASN A 220 6.39 -28.68 36.23
C ASN A 220 7.75 -29.26 36.66
N GLY A 221 8.52 -29.82 35.74
CA GLY A 221 9.81 -30.45 36.03
C GLY A 221 9.69 -31.84 36.68
N ASP A 222 8.50 -32.45 36.65
CA ASP A 222 8.24 -33.80 37.19
C ASP A 222 8.89 -34.90 36.34
N ARG A 223 9.35 -34.56 35.14
CA ARG A 223 10.19 -35.42 34.30
C ARG A 223 11.65 -35.06 34.53
N ASP A 224 12.44 -36.03 35.01
CA ASP A 224 13.90 -36.01 35.06
C ASP A 224 14.53 -36.06 33.65
N ASP A 225 14.19 -35.08 32.80
CA ASP A 225 14.87 -34.87 31.54
C ASP A 225 16.09 -33.98 31.80
N ASN A 226 17.27 -34.58 31.92
CA ASN A 226 18.56 -33.89 32.00
C ASN A 226 18.98 -33.24 30.65
N SER A 227 17.99 -32.76 29.89
CA SER A 227 18.12 -32.22 28.55
C SER A 227 18.47 -30.74 28.57
N ALA A 228 19.24 -30.28 27.58
CA ALA A 228 19.54 -28.87 27.40
C ALA A 228 18.25 -28.03 27.21
N PRO A 229 18.23 -26.76 27.65
CA PRO A 229 17.05 -25.90 27.62
C PRO A 229 16.46 -25.70 26.22
N ASP A 230 17.30 -25.69 25.18
CA ASP A 230 16.85 -25.51 23.79
C ASP A 230 16.09 -26.73 23.25
N VAL A 231 16.51 -27.93 23.63
CA VAL A 231 15.85 -29.19 23.25
C VAL A 231 14.47 -29.27 23.89
N LEU A 232 14.34 -28.78 25.13
CA LEU A 232 13.08 -28.70 25.85
C LEU A 232 12.07 -27.78 25.14
N ARG A 233 12.52 -26.59 24.74
CA ARG A 233 11.69 -25.62 24.00
C ARG A 233 11.19 -26.18 22.68
N TYR A 234 12.08 -26.82 21.92
CA TYR A 234 11.71 -27.46 20.66
C TYR A 234 10.69 -28.59 20.86
N ARG A 235 10.88 -29.44 21.88
CA ARG A 235 9.93 -30.51 22.20
C ARG A 235 8.56 -29.95 22.61
N LEU A 236 8.52 -28.90 23.41
CA LEU A 236 7.27 -28.23 23.78
C LEU A 236 6.56 -27.67 22.55
N GLN A 237 7.28 -27.01 21.63
CA GLN A 237 6.70 -26.53 20.37
C GLN A 237 6.12 -27.67 19.51
N LEU A 238 6.79 -28.82 19.45
CA LEU A 238 6.26 -29.99 18.74
C LEU A 238 4.98 -30.52 19.38
N ILE A 239 4.94 -30.62 20.72
CA ILE A 239 3.76 -31.06 21.46
C ILE A 239 2.60 -30.09 21.23
N ASP A 240 2.85 -28.78 21.36
CA ASP A 240 1.84 -27.74 21.12
C ASP A 240 1.30 -27.84 19.68
N GLY A 241 2.18 -27.98 18.68
CA GLY A 241 1.78 -28.14 17.28
C GLY A 241 0.95 -29.42 17.02
N GLN A 242 1.23 -30.53 17.73
CA GLN A 242 0.43 -31.75 17.65
C GLN A 242 -0.95 -31.59 18.30
N ILE A 243 -1.00 -30.92 19.46
CA ILE A 243 -2.25 -30.60 20.15
C ILE A 243 -3.13 -29.74 19.24
N ASP A 244 -2.57 -28.69 18.65
CA ASP A 244 -3.30 -27.78 17.75
C ASP A 244 -3.82 -28.51 16.51
N ALA A 245 -3.02 -29.40 15.92
CA ALA A 245 -3.42 -30.19 14.76
C ALA A 245 -4.60 -31.13 15.09
N LEU A 246 -4.61 -31.75 16.28
CA LEU A 246 -5.71 -32.60 16.74
C LEU A 246 -6.95 -31.78 17.07
N ILE A 247 -6.81 -30.66 17.77
CA ILE A 247 -7.92 -29.74 18.08
C ILE A 247 -8.56 -29.21 16.78
N ALA A 248 -7.77 -28.93 15.75
CA ALA A 248 -8.27 -28.48 14.46
C ALA A 248 -9.21 -29.50 13.78
N LEU A 249 -9.10 -30.80 14.07
CA LEU A 249 -10.04 -31.82 13.57
C LEU A 249 -11.43 -31.70 14.22
N PHE A 250 -11.50 -31.13 15.43
CA PHE A 250 -12.73 -30.87 16.16
C PHE A 250 -13.29 -29.49 15.86
N VAL A 251 -12.46 -28.45 15.85
CA VAL A 251 -12.93 -27.05 15.80
C VAL A 251 -12.85 -26.47 14.39
N GLY A 252 -12.02 -27.04 13.52
CA GLY A 252 -11.67 -26.47 12.22
C GLY A 252 -10.37 -25.69 12.28
N ARG A 253 -9.86 -25.28 11.11
CA ARG A 253 -8.68 -24.42 11.01
C ARG A 253 -9.10 -22.98 10.82
N ASP A 254 -8.38 -22.07 11.46
CA ASP A 254 -8.51 -20.64 11.19
C ASP A 254 -7.81 -20.34 9.86
N VAL A 255 -8.54 -19.79 8.90
CA VAL A 255 -8.04 -19.35 7.60
C VAL A 255 -8.10 -17.83 7.56
N SER A 256 -6.98 -17.20 7.22
CA SER A 256 -6.89 -15.75 7.05
C SER A 256 -7.17 -15.37 5.61
N GLU A 257 -8.08 -14.44 5.40
CA GLU A 257 -8.32 -13.76 4.14
C GLU A 257 -7.99 -12.28 4.29
N THR A 258 -7.20 -11.73 3.37
CA THR A 258 -6.85 -10.30 3.36
C THR A 258 -7.52 -9.63 2.17
N VAL A 259 -8.39 -8.65 2.45
CA VAL A 259 -9.09 -7.85 1.44
C VAL A 259 -8.54 -6.43 1.45
N ARG A 260 -8.18 -5.91 0.28
CA ARG A 260 -7.65 -4.57 0.09
C ARG A 260 -8.74 -3.60 -0.36
N TYR A 261 -9.00 -2.58 0.46
CA TYR A 261 -9.86 -1.45 0.11
C TYR A 261 -9.01 -0.24 -0.27
N VAL A 262 -9.35 0.41 -1.39
CA VAL A 262 -8.64 1.62 -1.85
C VAL A 262 -9.54 2.83 -1.66
N VAL A 263 -9.10 3.75 -0.81
CA VAL A 263 -9.77 5.03 -0.55
C VAL A 263 -8.97 6.14 -1.22
N THR A 264 -9.65 6.90 -2.06
CA THR A 264 -9.02 8.05 -2.71
C THR A 264 -9.56 9.34 -2.11
N PRO A 265 -8.79 10.04 -1.26
CA PRO A 265 -9.21 11.34 -0.74
C PRO A 265 -9.39 12.32 -1.91
N SER A 266 -10.52 13.02 -1.90
CA SER A 266 -10.86 14.07 -2.84
C SER A 266 -10.88 15.43 -2.13
N ASP A 267 -10.64 16.48 -2.89
CA ASP A 267 -10.60 17.85 -2.35
C ASP A 267 -12.01 18.50 -2.28
N ASP A 268 -13.06 17.73 -2.57
CA ASP A 268 -14.44 18.19 -2.52
C ASP A 268 -14.88 18.44 -1.08
N ARG A 269 -15.80 19.40 -0.89
CA ARG A 269 -16.48 19.67 0.40
C ARG A 269 -17.11 18.42 1.04
N SER A 270 -17.27 17.35 0.28
CA SER A 270 -17.78 16.08 0.78
C SER A 270 -16.77 15.36 1.68
N ASP A 271 -15.46 15.61 1.54
CA ASP A 271 -14.39 15.10 2.41
C ASP A 271 -14.10 16.06 3.57
N ASP A 272 -15.13 16.78 4.02
CA ASP A 272 -15.03 17.72 5.13
C ASP A 272 -14.64 17.02 6.43
N ALA A 273 -13.86 17.76 7.24
CA ALA A 273 -13.10 17.23 8.37
C ALA A 273 -14.03 16.53 9.35
N GLY A 274 -13.86 15.21 9.50
CA GLY A 274 -14.59 14.39 10.46
C GLY A 274 -15.92 13.81 9.99
N THR A 275 -16.34 13.97 8.73
CA THR A 275 -17.56 13.31 8.24
C THR A 275 -17.31 11.81 8.06
N PRO A 276 -17.93 10.91 8.85
CA PRO A 276 -17.67 9.48 8.74
C PRO A 276 -18.28 8.90 7.47
N ARG A 277 -17.49 8.14 6.71
CA ARG A 277 -17.92 7.42 5.51
C ARG A 277 -17.75 5.94 5.70
N ILE A 278 -18.63 5.15 5.12
CA ILE A 278 -18.56 3.70 5.25
C ILE A 278 -17.40 3.18 4.38
N LEU A 279 -16.51 2.38 4.97
CA LEU A 279 -15.46 1.66 4.26
C LEU A 279 -15.97 0.29 3.79
N PHE A 280 -16.49 -0.49 4.73
CA PHE A 280 -17.08 -1.82 4.50
C PHE A 280 -18.06 -2.14 5.64
N HIS A 281 -18.86 -3.19 5.48
CA HIS A 281 -19.66 -3.75 6.57
C HIS A 281 -19.04 -5.07 7.05
N PHE A 282 -19.09 -5.34 8.35
CA PHE A 282 -18.56 -6.55 8.97
C PHE A 282 -19.64 -7.27 9.76
N SER A 283 -19.78 -8.58 9.54
CA SER A 283 -20.66 -9.43 10.33
C SER A 283 -19.88 -10.60 10.91
N SER A 284 -20.06 -10.89 12.20
CA SER A 284 -19.46 -12.06 12.86
C SER A 284 -19.84 -13.39 12.19
N GLN A 285 -20.98 -13.45 11.49
CA GLN A 285 -21.51 -14.68 10.88
C GLN A 285 -21.16 -14.85 9.39
N ARG A 286 -21.04 -13.74 8.66
CA ARG A 286 -20.83 -13.73 7.19
C ARG A 286 -19.48 -13.15 6.76
N GLY A 287 -18.72 -12.53 7.66
CA GLY A 287 -17.47 -11.85 7.34
C GLY A 287 -17.68 -10.46 6.75
N LEU A 288 -16.90 -10.13 5.72
CA LEU A 288 -16.99 -8.84 5.02
C LEU A 288 -18.21 -8.82 4.10
N ALA A 289 -18.99 -7.74 4.17
CA ALA A 289 -20.19 -7.54 3.36
C ALA A 289 -20.18 -6.18 2.66
N ASP A 290 -20.64 -6.17 1.41
CA ASP A 290 -20.72 -4.97 0.57
C ASP A 290 -21.93 -4.09 0.91
N SER A 291 -22.95 -4.65 1.57
CA SER A 291 -24.22 -3.98 1.87
C SER A 291 -24.62 -4.12 3.33
N SER A 292 -25.43 -3.18 3.81
CA SER A 292 -25.95 -3.12 5.18
C SER A 292 -27.03 -4.17 5.49
N ALA A 293 -27.10 -5.27 4.73
CA ALA A 293 -28.19 -6.24 4.84
C ALA A 293 -27.96 -7.24 5.99
N GLY A 294 -28.66 -7.05 7.12
CA GLY A 294 -28.69 -7.95 8.29
C GLY A 294 -27.78 -7.50 9.44
N ASP A 295 -27.19 -8.47 10.18
CA ASP A 295 -26.27 -8.27 11.32
C ASP A 295 -24.87 -7.72 10.91
N ALA A 296 -24.80 -6.89 9.87
CA ALA A 296 -23.56 -6.33 9.37
C ALA A 296 -23.34 -4.93 9.97
N VAL A 297 -22.32 -4.79 10.81
CA VAL A 297 -21.92 -3.54 11.46
C VAL A 297 -21.08 -2.71 10.49
N PRO A 298 -21.44 -1.45 10.19
CA PRO A 298 -20.64 -0.61 9.32
C PRO A 298 -19.34 -0.18 10.01
N VAL A 299 -18.23 -0.24 9.26
CA VAL A 299 -16.94 0.32 9.65
C VAL A 299 -16.76 1.64 8.91
N PHE A 300 -16.54 2.70 9.67
CA PHE A 300 -16.40 4.05 9.13
C PHE A 300 -14.94 4.46 9.02
N TYR A 301 -14.63 5.29 8.04
CA TYR A 301 -13.40 6.05 7.96
C TYR A 301 -13.69 7.56 7.94
N SER A 302 -12.79 8.36 8.47
CA SER A 302 -12.86 9.82 8.39
C SER A 302 -11.46 10.43 8.31
N PHE A 303 -11.41 11.66 7.80
CA PHE A 303 -10.20 12.47 7.70
C PHE A 303 -10.32 13.67 8.64
N VAL A 304 -9.31 13.86 9.51
CA VAL A 304 -9.17 15.09 10.30
C VAL A 304 -7.97 15.86 9.78
N ARG A 305 -8.22 17.11 9.37
CA ARG A 305 -7.25 17.98 8.69
C ARG A 305 -6.84 19.12 9.61
N ASP A 306 -5.55 19.40 9.69
CA ASP A 306 -5.02 20.52 10.48
C ASP A 306 -5.12 21.87 9.72
N ASN A 307 -5.24 21.86 8.39
CA ASN A 307 -5.32 23.04 7.50
C ASN A 307 -4.16 24.05 7.66
N SER A 308 -3.07 23.64 8.32
CA SER A 308 -1.92 24.48 8.66
C SER A 308 -1.12 24.86 7.41
N LEU A 309 -0.98 23.94 6.44
CA LEU A 309 -0.23 24.20 5.21
C LEU A 309 -0.98 25.09 4.23
N ARG A 310 -2.31 24.98 4.15
CA ARG A 310 -3.11 25.91 3.31
C ARG A 310 -3.04 27.34 3.84
N SER A 311 -3.09 27.52 5.16
CA SER A 311 -2.94 28.85 5.77
C SER A 311 -1.51 29.40 5.61
N ALA A 312 -0.48 28.56 5.79
CA ALA A 312 0.91 28.94 5.54
C ALA A 312 1.18 29.30 4.08
N ALA A 313 0.68 28.52 3.11
CA ALA A 313 0.83 28.85 1.69
C ALA A 313 0.11 30.15 1.32
N ARG A 314 -1.05 30.42 1.92
CA ARG A 314 -1.76 31.70 1.77
C ARG A 314 -0.91 32.84 2.35
N PHE A 315 -0.32 32.66 3.52
CA PHE A 315 0.57 33.62 4.16
C PHE A 315 1.79 33.95 3.29
N VAL A 316 2.49 32.92 2.78
CA VAL A 316 3.63 33.10 1.87
C VAL A 316 3.22 33.87 0.62
N ARG A 317 2.09 33.52 -0.01
CA ARG A 317 1.58 34.22 -1.21
C ARG A 317 1.29 35.70 -0.96
N PHE A 318 0.77 36.05 0.22
CA PHE A 318 0.48 37.44 0.56
C PHE A 318 1.74 38.25 0.89
N HIS A 319 2.72 37.66 1.57
CA HIS A 319 3.90 38.39 2.04
C HIS A 319 5.05 38.42 1.04
N THR A 320 5.09 37.48 0.08
CA THR A 320 6.18 37.45 -0.90
C THR A 320 6.02 38.43 -2.05
N GLY A 321 4.90 39.15 -2.22
CA GLY A 321 4.74 40.27 -3.18
C GLY A 321 5.03 39.97 -4.68
N ASP A 322 5.63 38.83 -5.00
CA ASP A 322 6.23 38.42 -6.28
C ASP A 322 5.22 37.65 -7.15
N ALA A 323 3.94 37.64 -6.76
CA ALA A 323 2.86 37.08 -7.57
C ALA A 323 2.74 37.77 -8.96
N SER A 324 3.34 38.96 -9.13
CA SER A 324 3.44 39.70 -10.39
C SER A 324 4.68 39.34 -11.23
N ARG A 325 5.70 38.68 -10.65
CA ARG A 325 6.92 38.22 -11.37
C ARG A 325 6.88 36.74 -11.76
N ILE A 326 5.98 35.94 -11.16
CA ILE A 326 5.74 34.56 -11.57
C ILE A 326 4.75 34.57 -12.74
N ASP A 327 5.28 34.41 -13.95
CA ASP A 327 4.49 34.14 -15.15
C ASP A 327 3.79 32.77 -14.97
N ARG A 328 2.54 32.81 -14.50
CA ARG A 328 1.69 31.63 -14.18
C ARG A 328 1.53 30.63 -15.33
N ARG A 329 1.87 31.05 -16.55
CA ARG A 329 1.79 30.22 -17.78
C ARG A 329 3.02 29.33 -17.98
N ASN A 330 4.13 29.59 -17.29
CA ASN A 330 5.45 28.99 -17.60
C ASN A 330 6.18 28.47 -16.35
N SER A 331 5.47 28.25 -15.23
CA SER A 331 6.00 27.69 -13.99
C SER A 331 5.65 26.20 -13.87
N ILE A 332 6.59 25.41 -13.34
CA ILE A 332 6.35 24.00 -13.02
C ILE A 332 5.53 23.93 -11.74
N LYS A 333 4.38 23.27 -11.81
CA LYS A 333 3.45 23.09 -10.68
C LYS A 333 3.80 21.83 -9.91
N TYR A 334 3.70 21.90 -8.58
CA TYR A 334 3.85 20.76 -7.67
C TYR A 334 2.88 20.91 -6.49
N ARG A 335 2.63 19.82 -5.77
CA ARG A 335 1.82 19.80 -4.55
C ARG A 335 2.73 19.47 -3.35
N ILE A 336 2.41 20.03 -2.20
CA ILE A 336 3.00 19.63 -0.92
C ILE A 336 1.99 18.73 -0.22
N ALA A 337 2.41 17.63 0.38
CA ALA A 337 1.53 16.78 1.15
C ALA A 337 1.15 17.42 2.48
N GLU A 338 -0.11 17.27 2.89
CA GLU A 338 -0.58 17.68 4.20
C GLU A 338 -0.72 16.47 5.11
N PRO A 339 -0.15 16.50 6.34
CA PRO A 339 -0.39 15.44 7.31
C PRO A 339 -1.85 15.46 7.72
N VAL A 340 -2.51 14.32 7.57
CA VAL A 340 -3.93 14.13 7.90
C VAL A 340 -4.07 12.94 8.82
N GLU A 341 -4.88 13.09 9.88
CA GLU A 341 -5.25 11.96 10.70
C GLU A 341 -6.35 11.16 10.00
N PHE A 342 -6.02 9.93 9.64
CA PHE A 342 -6.95 8.94 9.13
C PHE A 342 -7.46 8.10 10.30
N CYS A 343 -8.76 8.19 10.54
CA CYS A 343 -9.43 7.47 11.61
C CYS A 343 -10.31 6.37 11.00
N ILE A 344 -10.15 5.14 11.46
CA ILE A 344 -11.10 4.05 11.20
C ILE A 344 -11.81 3.75 12.50
N GLU A 345 -13.14 3.87 12.51
CA GLU A 345 -13.97 3.66 13.68
C GLU A 345 -15.05 2.62 13.39
N SER A 346 -15.17 1.66 14.29
CA SER A 346 -16.28 0.72 14.35
C SER A 346 -16.75 0.61 15.81
N ALA A 347 -17.84 -0.12 16.04
CA ALA A 347 -18.25 -0.46 17.40
C ALA A 347 -17.20 -1.32 18.14
N LEU A 348 -16.31 -2.01 17.41
CA LEU A 348 -15.39 -3.00 17.96
C LEU A 348 -13.98 -2.46 18.16
N PHE A 349 -13.54 -1.52 17.31
CA PHE A 349 -12.20 -0.98 17.35
C PHE A 349 -12.13 0.44 16.81
N ARG A 350 -11.10 1.17 17.22
CA ARG A 350 -10.75 2.51 16.74
C ARG A 350 -9.26 2.54 16.41
N LEU A 351 -8.94 2.81 15.15
CA LEU A 351 -7.58 2.99 14.65
C LEU A 351 -7.38 4.44 14.24
N ARG A 352 -6.25 5.05 14.62
CA ARG A 352 -5.85 6.39 14.18
C ARG A 352 -4.44 6.35 13.63
N ARG A 353 -4.23 6.94 12.46
CA ARG A 353 -2.92 6.99 11.81
C ARG A 353 -2.75 8.32 11.08
N THR A 354 -1.62 8.98 11.29
CA THR A 354 -1.26 10.18 10.54
C THR A 354 -0.62 9.79 9.21
N LEU A 355 -1.16 10.30 8.11
CA LEU A 355 -0.73 9.99 6.75
C LEU A 355 -0.51 11.28 5.93
N PRO A 356 0.54 11.35 5.09
CA PRO A 356 0.73 12.48 4.18
C PRO A 356 -0.20 12.36 2.96
N VAL A 357 -1.10 13.33 2.78
CA VAL A 357 -2.05 13.36 1.66
C VAL A 357 -1.78 14.57 0.76
N VAL A 358 -1.45 14.29 -0.50
CA VAL A 358 -1.03 15.31 -1.47
C VAL A 358 -2.19 16.18 -1.95
N GLN A 359 -3.40 15.63 -2.03
CA GLN A 359 -4.60 16.34 -2.49
C GLN A 359 -4.97 17.50 -1.57
N PHE A 360 -4.89 17.27 -0.26
CA PHE A 360 -5.29 18.27 0.73
C PHE A 360 -4.32 19.44 0.81
N GLY A 361 -3.07 19.29 0.40
CA GLY A 361 -2.11 20.40 0.42
C GLY A 361 -2.28 21.39 -0.74
N PRO A 362 -1.65 22.58 -0.62
CA PRO A 362 -1.72 23.61 -1.64
C PRO A 362 -0.91 23.26 -2.89
N VAL A 363 -1.45 23.57 -4.07
CA VAL A 363 -0.67 23.56 -5.33
C VAL A 363 0.23 24.80 -5.37
N LEU A 364 1.53 24.58 -5.49
CA LEU A 364 2.55 25.62 -5.59
C LEU A 364 3.22 25.62 -6.96
N GLU A 365 3.86 26.75 -7.27
CA GLU A 365 4.56 26.98 -8.54
C GLU A 365 6.04 27.18 -8.25
N LEU A 366 6.91 26.42 -8.93
CA LEU A 366 8.35 26.62 -8.85
C LEU A 366 8.75 27.96 -9.49
N PRO A 367 9.64 28.74 -8.87
CA PRO A 367 10.07 30.02 -9.41
C PRO A 367 10.86 29.84 -10.72
N ARG A 368 10.83 30.85 -11.60
CA ARG A 368 11.62 30.85 -12.84
C ARG A 368 13.11 30.97 -12.55
N GLY A 369 13.94 30.11 -13.15
CA GLY A 369 15.40 30.18 -13.05
C GLY A 369 16.07 28.80 -13.12
N ARG A 370 17.36 28.73 -12.76
CA ARG A 370 18.11 27.48 -12.57
C ARG A 370 17.75 26.86 -11.22
N VAL A 371 16.50 26.43 -11.09
CA VAL A 371 16.03 25.79 -9.86
C VAL A 371 16.38 24.31 -9.88
N LYS A 372 16.94 23.85 -8.76
CA LYS A 372 17.21 22.45 -8.47
C LYS A 372 16.19 21.98 -7.44
N ALA A 373 15.31 21.06 -7.83
CA ALA A 373 14.30 20.50 -6.94
C ALA A 373 14.33 18.97 -6.99
N ARG A 374 14.13 18.31 -5.84
CA ARG A 374 13.99 16.86 -5.73
C ARG A 374 12.74 16.50 -4.95
N PHE A 375 11.99 15.54 -5.47
CA PHE A 375 10.76 15.03 -4.87
C PHE A 375 10.96 13.59 -4.37
N ASP A 376 10.28 13.24 -3.29
CA ASP A 376 10.24 11.87 -2.79
C ASP A 376 9.39 10.95 -3.71
N ALA A 377 9.77 9.68 -3.82
CA ALA A 377 9.07 8.68 -4.64
C ALA A 377 7.81 8.19 -3.95
N VAL A 378 7.87 8.12 -2.63
CA VAL A 378 6.85 7.47 -1.81
C VAL A 378 5.84 8.48 -1.31
N THR A 379 6.30 9.63 -0.80
CA THR A 379 5.41 10.67 -0.25
C THR A 379 5.08 11.78 -1.25
N GLY A 380 5.91 11.96 -2.29
CA GLY A 380 5.73 13.03 -3.29
C GLY A 380 6.13 14.40 -2.75
N GLU A 381 6.69 14.46 -1.54
CA GLU A 381 7.11 15.70 -0.90
C GLU A 381 8.36 16.29 -1.54
N LEU A 382 8.49 17.61 -1.45
CA LEU A 382 9.69 18.32 -1.88
C LEU A 382 10.77 18.16 -0.82
N ILE A 383 11.77 17.32 -1.09
CA ILE A 383 12.90 17.05 -0.19
C ILE A 383 13.91 18.20 -0.24
N TYR A 384 14.16 18.73 -1.44
CA TYR A 384 15.23 19.68 -1.68
C TYR A 384 14.79 20.74 -2.67
N LEU A 385 15.12 22.01 -2.37
CA LEU A 385 14.94 23.15 -3.26
C LEU A 385 16.14 24.09 -3.15
N SER A 386 16.80 24.34 -4.27
CA SER A 386 17.89 25.31 -4.40
C SER A 386 17.68 26.16 -5.64
N ARG A 387 18.11 27.43 -5.59
CA ARG A 387 17.95 28.43 -6.65
C ARG A 387 19.28 28.87 -7.23
#